data_AF-A0A8T4HZS8-F1
#
_entry.id   AF-A0A8T4HZS8-F1
#
_cell.length_a   1.000
_cell.length_b   1.000
_cell.length_c   1.000
_cell.angle_alpha   90.00
_cell.angle_beta   90.00
_cell.angle_gamma   90.00
#
_symmetry.space_group_name_H-M   'P 1'
#
loop_
_entity.id
_entity.type
_entity.pdbx_description
1 polymer ?
#
loop_
_entity_poly.entity_id
_entity_poly.type
_entity_poly.pdbx_seq_one_letter_code
_entity_poly.pdbx_strand_id
1 'polypeptide(L)'
;TPAAPCLPDAENEPQTGAQRRERFRTAVYQAIERGDDPAEAARAVADAEQAELRAERDRARSTAVALENQLAAVRGLHVDSY
;
A
#
# COMPACT_ATOMS: atom_id res chain seq x y z
N THR A 1 32.02 4.62 0.84
CA THR A 1 30.90 5.45 1.34
C THR A 1 29.82 4.53 1.86
N PRO A 2 29.35 4.68 3.11
CA PRO A 2 28.26 3.83 3.60
C PRO A 2 26.99 4.16 2.81
N ALA A 3 26.26 3.13 2.39
CA ALA A 3 24.99 3.30 1.70
C ALA A 3 24.05 4.11 2.60
N ALA A 4 23.53 5.23 2.07
CA ALA A 4 22.52 6.00 2.76
C ALA A 4 21.32 5.07 3.05
N PRO A 5 20.74 5.09 4.26
CA PRO A 5 19.52 4.34 4.52
C PRO A 5 18.45 4.83 3.54
N CYS A 6 17.83 3.90 2.82
CA CYS A 6 16.67 4.19 1.98
C CYS A 6 15.63 4.86 2.87
N LEU A 7 15.47 6.19 2.73
CA LEU A 7 14.37 6.91 3.35
C LEU A 7 13.08 6.27 2.83
N PRO A 8 12.10 5.94 3.69
CA PRO A 8 10.80 5.55 3.21
C PRO A 8 10.27 6.69 2.34
N ASP A 9 9.88 6.40 1.10
CA ASP A 9 9.18 7.34 0.24
C ASP A 9 7.94 7.82 0.99
N ALA A 10 7.99 9.03 1.55
CA ALA A 10 6.89 9.61 2.32
C ALA A 10 5.58 9.69 1.51
N GLU A 11 5.69 9.61 0.18
CA GLU A 11 4.56 9.61 -0.77
C GLU A 11 3.84 8.25 -0.88
N ASN A 12 4.37 7.17 -0.31
CA ASN A 12 3.75 5.83 -0.34
C ASN A 12 3.49 5.25 1.06
N GLU A 13 3.50 6.07 2.12
CA GLU A 13 3.16 5.56 3.45
C GLU A 13 1.72 5.01 3.49
N PRO A 14 1.51 3.82 4.08
CA PRO A 14 0.17 3.26 4.21
C PRO A 14 -0.72 4.22 5.00
N GLN A 15 -1.84 4.63 4.41
CA GLN A 15 -2.78 5.51 5.11
C GLN A 15 -3.25 4.87 6.41
N THR A 16 -3.22 5.63 7.50
CA THR A 16 -3.76 5.16 8.77
C THR A 16 -5.26 4.95 8.67
N GLY A 17 -5.83 4.08 9.51
CA GLY A 17 -7.28 3.89 9.56
C GLY A 17 -8.06 5.18 9.88
N ALA A 18 -7.43 6.14 10.58
CA ALA A 18 -8.02 7.45 10.85
C ALA A 18 -8.10 8.31 9.57
N GLN A 19 -7.03 8.33 8.76
CA GLN A 19 -7.01 9.08 7.49
C GLN A 19 -8.05 8.53 6.50
N ARG A 20 -8.20 7.20 6.42
CA ARG A 20 -9.21 6.56 5.58
C ARG A 20 -10.64 6.94 5.97
N ARG A 21 -10.96 6.84 7.26
CA ARG A 21 -12.27 7.29 7.78
C ARG A 21 -12.53 8.76 7.50
N GLU A 22 -11.50 9.60 7.55
CA GLU A 22 -11.63 11.03 7.25
C GLU A 22 -11.89 11.31 5.77
N ARG A 23 -11.21 10.59 4.85
CA ARG A 23 -11.50 10.67 3.40
C ARG A 23 -12.93 10.27 3.11
N PHE A 24 -13.39 9.13 3.67
CA PHE A 24 -14.76 8.67 3.53
C PHE A 24 -15.77 9.71 4.02
N ARG A 25 -15.57 10.22 5.25
CA ARG A 25 -16.42 11.22 5.87
C ARG A 25 -16.50 12.49 5.02
N THR A 26 -15.35 12.98 4.55
CA THR A 26 -15.25 14.18 3.72
C THR A 26 -15.97 14.01 2.39
N ALA A 27 -15.79 12.87 1.72
CA ALA A 27 -16.45 12.60 0.44
C ALA A 27 -17.98 12.56 0.58
N VAL A 28 -18.49 11.93 1.63
CA VAL A 28 -19.92 11.88 1.92
C VAL A 28 -20.48 13.28 2.21
N TYR A 29 -19.79 14.09 3.02
CA TYR A 29 -20.23 15.46 3.29
C TYR A 29 -20.23 16.33 2.03
N GLN A 30 -19.20 16.24 1.20
CA GLN A 30 -19.14 17.01 -0.06
C GLN A 30 -20.24 16.58 -1.04
N ALA A 31 -20.59 15.29 -1.10
CA ALA A 31 -21.70 14.82 -1.92
C ALA A 31 -23.03 15.43 -1.46
N ILE A 32 -23.27 15.47 -0.15
CA ILE A 32 -24.45 16.12 0.43
C ILE A 32 -24.49 17.62 0.10
N GLU A 33 -23.37 18.34 0.24
CA GLU A 33 -23.30 19.77 -0.09
C GLU A 33 -23.56 20.08 -1.56
N ARG A 34 -23.19 19.16 -2.46
CA ARG A 34 -23.42 19.28 -3.91
C ARG A 34 -24.80 18.81 -4.36
N GLY A 35 -25.54 18.13 -3.49
CA GLY A 35 -26.80 17.48 -3.84
C GLY A 35 -26.64 16.18 -4.63
N ASP A 36 -25.44 15.58 -4.61
CA ASP A 36 -25.14 14.28 -5.20
C ASP A 36 -25.62 13.13 -4.28
N ASP A 37 -25.66 11.89 -4.79
CA ASP A 37 -25.99 10.72 -3.96
C ASP A 37 -24.82 10.38 -3.01
N PRO A 38 -24.98 10.51 -1.68
CA PRO A 38 -23.93 10.17 -0.73
C PRO A 38 -23.57 8.68 -0.74
N ALA A 39 -24.48 7.80 -1.16
CA ALA A 39 -24.21 6.37 -1.26
C ALA A 39 -23.26 6.06 -2.43
N GLU A 40 -23.40 6.78 -3.54
CA GLU A 40 -22.49 6.66 -4.68
C GLU A 40 -21.09 7.19 -4.33
N ALA A 41 -21.02 8.35 -3.67
CA ALA A 41 -19.75 8.90 -3.19
C ALA A 41 -19.05 7.96 -2.18
N ALA A 42 -19.81 7.36 -1.25
CA ALA A 42 -19.29 6.38 -0.30
C ALA A 42 -18.71 5.13 -1.00
N ARG A 43 -19.41 4.62 -2.03
CA ARG A 43 -18.94 3.48 -2.83
C ARG A 43 -17.66 3.82 -3.59
N ALA A 44 -17.61 4.99 -4.24
CA ALA A 44 -16.43 5.43 -4.97
C ALA A 44 -15.18 5.49 -4.09
N VAL A 45 -15.31 5.98 -2.85
CA VAL A 45 -14.20 5.96 -1.87
C VAL A 45 -13.82 4.53 -1.48
N ALA A 46 -14.80 3.69 -1.16
CA ALA A 46 -14.53 2.30 -0.76
C ALA A 46 -13.84 1.50 -1.88
N ASP A 47 -14.26 1.68 -3.13
CA ASP A 47 -13.65 1.02 -4.29
C ASP A 47 -12.22 1.50 -4.53
N ALA A 48 -11.97 2.82 -4.39
CA ALA A 48 -10.63 3.38 -4.48
C ALA A 48 -9.71 2.83 -3.36
N GLU A 49 -10.18 2.79 -2.12
CA GLU A 49 -9.43 2.21 -1.00
C GLU A 49 -9.13 0.72 -1.21
N GLN A 50 -10.10 -0.03 -1.75
CA GLN A 50 -9.89 -1.44 -2.05
C GLN A 50 -8.84 -1.65 -3.16
N ALA A 51 -8.84 -0.79 -4.18
CA ALA A 51 -7.84 -0.83 -5.23
C ALA A 51 -6.44 -0.49 -4.71
N GLU A 52 -6.31 0.55 -3.87
CA GLU A 52 -5.06 0.94 -3.20
C GLU A 52 -4.52 -0.22 -2.35
N LEU A 53 -5.35 -0.85 -1.52
CA LEU A 53 -4.98 -2.00 -0.69
C LEU A 53 -4.54 -3.23 -1.51
N ARG A 54 -5.21 -3.50 -2.63
CA ARG A 54 -4.82 -4.60 -3.53
C ARG A 54 -3.45 -4.33 -4.14
N ALA A 55 -3.20 -3.10 -4.59
CA ALA A 55 -1.90 -2.72 -5.14
C ALA A 55 -0.78 -2.83 -4.09
N GLU A 56 -1.03 -2.39 -2.85
CA GLU A 56 -0.08 -2.52 -1.74
C GLU A 56 0.25 -3.99 -1.44
N ARG A 57 -0.79 -4.84 -1.35
CA ARG A 57 -0.62 -6.29 -1.16
C ARG A 57 0.21 -6.92 -2.27
N ASP A 58 -0.06 -6.56 -3.53
CA ASP A 58 0.63 -7.15 -4.68
C ASP A 58 2.11 -6.71 -4.73
N ARG A 59 2.40 -5.46 -4.36
CA ARG A 59 3.78 -4.97 -4.16
C ARG A 59 4.48 -5.74 -3.04
N ALA A 60 3.84 -5.87 -1.88
CA ALA A 60 4.40 -6.59 -0.73
C ALA A 60 4.70 -8.06 -1.08
N ARG A 61 3.79 -8.71 -1.82
CA ARG A 61 3.98 -10.07 -2.32
C ARG A 61 5.17 -10.17 -3.27
N SER A 62 5.30 -9.23 -4.21
CA SER A 62 6.44 -9.20 -5.14
C SER A 62 7.77 -9.05 -4.39
N THR A 63 7.81 -8.18 -3.40
CA THR A 63 8.99 -7.99 -2.54
C THR A 63 9.32 -9.27 -1.75
N ALA A 64 8.32 -9.92 -1.17
CA ALA A 64 8.52 -11.17 -0.43
C ALA A 64 9.12 -12.26 -1.32
N VAL A 65 8.58 -12.46 -2.53
CA VAL A 65 9.12 -13.42 -3.50
C VAL A 65 10.57 -13.09 -3.89
N ALA A 66 10.88 -11.81 -4.10
CA ALA A 66 12.25 -11.39 -4.40
C ALA A 66 13.21 -11.71 -3.24
N LEU A 67 12.80 -11.46 -2.00
CA LEU A 67 13.59 -11.78 -0.80
C LEU A 67 13.77 -13.28 -0.61
N GLU A 68 12.74 -14.10 -0.86
CA GLU A 68 12.83 -15.56 -0.82
C GLU A 68 13.83 -16.09 -1.85
N ASN A 69 13.80 -15.56 -3.07
CA ASN A 69 14.77 -15.92 -4.11
C ASN A 69 16.20 -15.54 -3.74
N GLN A 70 16.40 -14.33 -3.17
CA GLN A 70 17.72 -13.90 -2.68
C GLN A 70 18.23 -14.80 -1.55
N LEU A 71 17.34 -15.17 -0.61
CA LEU A 71 17.69 -16.06 0.50
C LEU A 71 18.08 -17.46 0.00
N ALA A 72 17.36 -17.99 -1.00
CA ALA A 72 17.69 -19.25 -1.65
C ALA A 72 19.07 -19.21 -2.33
N ALA A 73 19.39 -18.12 -3.05
CA ALA A 73 20.68 -17.94 -3.70
C ALA A 73 21.84 -17.89 -2.68
N VAL A 74 21.67 -17.15 -1.58
CA VAL A 74 22.68 -17.10 -0.50
C VAL A 74 22.90 -18.47 0.14
N ARG A 75 21.81 -19.22 0.38
CA ARG A 75 21.91 -20.60 0.92
C ARG A 75 22.63 -21.53 -0.04
N GLY A 76 22.37 -21.44 -1.35
CA GLY A 76 23.07 -22.24 -2.36
C GLY A 76 24.58 -21.97 -2.37
N LEU A 77 24.99 -20.70 -2.40
CA LEU A 77 26.40 -20.32 -2.35
C LEU A 77 27.11 -20.81 -1.07
N HIS A 78 26.41 -20.86 0.05
CA HIS A 78 26.96 -21.37 1.31
C HIS A 78 27.20 -22.89 1.26
N VAL A 79 26.32 -23.65 0.60
CA VAL A 79 26.48 -25.10 0.43
C VAL A 79 27.64 -25.42 -0.51
N ASP A 80 27.86 -24.61 -1.56
CA ASP A 80 28.96 -24.81 -2.51
C ASP A 80 30.35 -24.39 -1.98
N SER A 81 30.41 -23.77 -0.80
CA SER A 81 31.65 -23.30 -0.17
C SER A 81 32.26 -24.26 0.86
N TYR A 82 31.69 -25.46 1.04
CA TYR A 82 32.17 -26.53 1.94
C TYR A 82 32.60 -27.75 1.14
#